data_AF-A0AA36D6Y7-F1
#
_entry.id   AF-A0AA36D6Y7-F1
#
_cell.length_a   1.000
_cell.length_b   1.000
_cell.length_c   1.000
_cell.angle_alpha   90.00
_cell.angle_beta   90.00
_cell.angle_gamma   90.00
#
_symmetry.space_group_name_H-M   'P 1'
#
loop_
_entity.id
_entity.type
_entity.pdbx_description
1 polymer ?
#
loop_
_entity_poly.entity_id
_entity_poly.type
_entity_poly.pdbx_seq_one_letter_code
_entity_poly.pdbx_strand_id
1 'polypeptide(L)'
;MLWRAVKYLIIYPFLPLTIAKCLNLFLLIESVAIWQLSELHRYSSFIAFLIPLSDLLAVGLLLISLWFTAQKFYWRRVELTFDVIGLLCNLVAIFAVFRNDFTHGILYNVLFNHLLSFITWIFIVWWAALKTWNTVSNLFISEWGNGTEEHEIEALQEDF
;
A
#
# COMPACT_ATOMS: atom_id res chain seq x y z
N MET A 1 28.87 -6.28 10.22
CA MET A 1 27.61 -5.50 10.16
C MET A 1 27.00 -5.42 8.76
N LEU A 2 27.75 -5.03 7.71
CA LEU A 2 27.22 -4.89 6.33
C LEU A 2 26.54 -6.15 5.77
N TRP A 3 27.11 -7.33 6.01
CA TRP A 3 26.55 -8.62 5.55
C TRP A 3 25.21 -8.97 6.22
N ARG A 4 25.01 -8.58 7.48
CA ARG A 4 23.72 -8.77 8.18
C ARG A 4 22.66 -7.84 7.58
N ALA A 5 22.98 -6.57 7.40
CA ALA A 5 22.11 -5.59 6.74
C ALA A 5 21.71 -6.04 5.32
N VAL A 6 22.65 -6.57 4.54
CA VAL A 6 22.41 -7.10 3.20
C VAL A 6 21.53 -8.36 3.22
N LYS A 7 21.73 -9.29 4.17
CA LYS A 7 20.81 -10.45 4.34
C LYS A 7 19.39 -10.01 4.67
N TYR A 8 19.20 -9.04 5.56
CA TYR A 8 17.87 -8.47 5.83
C TYR A 8 17.29 -7.75 4.61
N LEU A 9 18.13 -7.08 3.82
CA LEU A 9 17.70 -6.41 2.59
C LEU A 9 17.41 -7.38 1.43
N ILE A 10 17.86 -8.65 1.49
CA ILE A 10 17.68 -9.66 0.43
C ILE A 10 16.58 -10.66 0.78
N ILE A 11 16.42 -11.04 2.06
CA ILE A 11 15.44 -12.06 2.48
C ILE A 11 14.05 -11.45 2.69
N TYR A 12 13.97 -10.21 3.19
CA TYR A 12 12.70 -9.56 3.55
C TYR A 12 11.99 -8.69 2.49
N PRO A 13 12.61 -8.11 1.44
CA PRO A 13 11.86 -7.31 0.46
C PRO A 13 10.91 -8.16 -0.40
N PHE A 14 11.00 -9.50 -0.30
CA PHE A 14 10.14 -10.44 -1.00
C PHE A 14 8.97 -10.95 -0.15
N LEU A 15 8.60 -10.23 0.93
CA LEU A 15 7.31 -10.50 1.55
C LEU A 15 6.21 -10.22 0.51
N PRO A 16 5.22 -11.11 0.34
CA PRO A 16 4.11 -10.89 -0.61
C PRO A 16 3.45 -9.51 -0.46
N LEU A 17 3.44 -8.97 0.76
CA LEU A 17 2.96 -7.62 1.08
C LEU A 17 3.77 -6.51 0.39
N THR A 18 5.10 -6.57 0.44
CA THR A 18 5.98 -5.55 -0.17
C THR A 18 5.85 -5.59 -1.68
N ILE A 19 5.81 -6.79 -2.28
CA ILE A 19 5.59 -6.96 -3.72
C ILE A 19 4.24 -6.37 -4.13
N ALA A 20 3.17 -6.67 -3.37
CA ALA A 20 1.85 -6.12 -3.63
C ALA A 20 1.82 -4.59 -3.50
N LYS A 21 2.47 -4.01 -2.48
CA LYS A 21 2.57 -2.55 -2.31
C LYS A 21 3.36 -1.91 -3.46
N CYS A 22 4.47 -2.49 -3.91
CA CYS A 22 5.22 -2.01 -5.08
C CYS A 22 4.41 -2.09 -6.38
N LEU A 23 3.69 -3.19 -6.60
CA LEU A 23 2.78 -3.33 -7.76
C LEU A 23 1.72 -2.23 -7.72
N ASN A 24 1.12 -1.99 -6.55
CA ASN A 24 0.10 -0.97 -6.40
C ASN A 24 0.64 0.44 -6.69
N LEU A 25 1.87 0.72 -6.26
CA LEU A 25 2.55 1.98 -6.55
C LEU A 25 2.73 2.16 -8.06
N PHE A 26 3.17 1.11 -8.75
CA PHE A 26 3.32 1.12 -10.21
C PHE A 26 2.00 1.42 -10.93
N LEU A 27 0.91 0.75 -10.55
CA LEU A 27 -0.41 0.93 -11.16
C LEU A 27 -0.97 2.35 -10.97
N LEU A 28 -0.77 2.93 -9.77
CA LEU A 28 -1.19 4.30 -9.49
C LEU A 28 -0.35 5.33 -10.25
N ILE A 29 0.97 5.13 -10.36
CA ILE A 29 1.85 5.99 -11.18
C ILE A 29 1.45 5.92 -12.65
N GLU A 30 1.17 4.72 -13.16
CA GLU A 30 0.72 4.53 -14.54
C GLU A 30 -0.64 5.22 -14.79
N SER A 31 -1.58 5.12 -13.85
CA SER A 31 -2.86 5.86 -13.90
C SER A 31 -2.65 7.37 -14.02
N VAL A 32 -1.79 7.95 -13.18
CA VAL A 32 -1.44 9.38 -13.23
C VAL A 32 -0.74 9.75 -14.54
N ALA A 33 0.15 8.91 -15.05
CA ALA A 33 0.83 9.13 -16.32
C ALA A 33 -0.16 9.14 -17.50
N ILE A 34 -1.09 8.17 -17.53
CA ILE A 34 -2.15 8.12 -18.53
C ILE A 34 -3.00 9.38 -18.45
N TRP A 35 -3.38 9.82 -17.25
CA TRP A 35 -4.15 11.05 -17.04
C TRP A 35 -3.44 12.30 -17.60
N GLN A 36 -2.13 12.41 -17.40
CA GLN A 36 -1.32 13.53 -17.91
C GLN A 36 -1.19 13.49 -19.44
N LEU A 37 -0.92 12.31 -20.01
CA LEU A 37 -0.66 12.15 -21.45
C LEU A 37 -1.93 12.26 -22.31
N SER A 38 -3.09 11.96 -21.74
CA SER A 38 -4.37 11.88 -22.45
C SER A 38 -5.12 13.21 -22.59
N GLU A 39 -4.55 14.32 -22.13
CA GLU A 39 -5.21 15.63 -22.07
C GLU A 39 -6.57 15.65 -21.34
N LEU A 40 -6.88 14.62 -20.53
CA LEU A 40 -8.16 14.51 -19.78
C LEU A 40 -8.42 15.73 -18.88
N HIS A 41 -7.35 16.40 -18.44
CA HIS A 41 -7.39 17.65 -17.69
C HIS A 41 -8.10 18.80 -18.43
N ARG A 42 -8.24 18.76 -19.77
CA ARG A 42 -8.93 19.81 -20.55
C ARG A 42 -10.45 19.67 -20.55
N TYR A 43 -10.98 18.53 -20.16
CA TYR A 43 -12.41 18.22 -20.18
C TYR A 43 -13.03 18.12 -18.78
N SER A 44 -12.29 18.50 -17.72
CA SER A 44 -12.60 18.05 -16.37
C SER A 44 -13.78 18.78 -15.73
N SER A 45 -14.90 18.06 -15.59
CA SER A 45 -15.83 18.28 -14.50
C SER A 45 -15.11 18.16 -13.15
N PHE A 46 -15.66 18.74 -12.08
CA PHE A 46 -15.12 18.58 -10.72
C PHE A 46 -14.93 17.10 -10.33
N ILE A 47 -15.80 16.21 -10.82
CA ILE A 47 -15.74 14.77 -10.55
C ILE A 47 -14.51 14.15 -11.21
N ALA A 48 -14.14 14.58 -12.42
CA ALA A 48 -12.94 14.10 -13.11
C ALA A 48 -11.65 14.43 -12.34
N PHE A 49 -11.60 15.60 -11.68
CA PHE A 49 -10.45 16.00 -10.86
C PHE A 49 -10.24 15.12 -9.62
N LEU A 50 -11.28 14.40 -9.15
CA LEU A 50 -11.15 13.52 -8.00
C LEU A 50 -10.22 12.33 -8.27
N ILE A 51 -10.08 11.88 -9.53
CA ILE A 51 -9.25 10.72 -9.92
C ILE A 51 -7.76 10.97 -9.63
N PRO A 52 -7.09 11.98 -10.22
CA PRO A 52 -5.68 12.22 -9.95
C PRO A 52 -5.43 12.65 -8.48
N LEU A 53 -6.42 13.29 -7.83
CA LEU A 53 -6.33 13.64 -6.41
C LEU A 53 -6.33 12.40 -5.53
N SER A 54 -7.24 11.46 -5.77
CA SER A 54 -7.28 10.18 -5.04
C SER A 54 -6.04 9.35 -5.28
N ASP A 55 -5.50 9.34 -6.50
CA ASP A 55 -4.28 8.61 -6.84
C ASP A 55 -3.07 9.18 -6.09
N LEU A 56 -2.93 10.51 -6.05
CA LEU A 56 -1.85 11.17 -5.31
C LEU A 56 -1.92 10.87 -3.80
N LEU A 57 -3.12 10.93 -3.22
CA LEU A 57 -3.33 10.58 -1.82
C LEU A 57 -3.02 9.10 -1.55
N ALA A 58 -3.49 8.20 -2.42
CA ALA A 58 -3.23 6.77 -2.32
C ALA A 58 -1.73 6.46 -2.41
N VAL A 59 -0.99 7.11 -3.32
CA VAL A 59 0.46 7.00 -3.42
C VAL A 59 1.14 7.47 -2.13
N GLY A 60 0.74 8.63 -1.59
CA GLY A 60 1.29 9.15 -0.34
C GLY A 60 1.10 8.18 0.83
N LEU A 61 -0.12 7.66 0.99
CA LEU A 61 -0.46 6.67 2.01
C LEU A 61 0.31 5.36 1.84
N LEU A 62 0.45 4.89 0.60
CA LEU A 62 1.18 3.68 0.26
C LEU A 62 2.69 3.82 0.54
N LEU A 63 3.28 5.00 0.28
CA LEU A 63 4.69 5.28 0.61
C LEU A 63 4.92 5.34 2.12
N ILE A 64 4.01 5.97 2.86
CA ILE A 64 4.05 5.97 4.33
C ILE A 64 3.93 4.52 4.85
N SER A 65 3.00 3.76 4.29
CA SER A 65 2.78 2.36 4.64
C SER A 65 4.01 1.50 4.34
N LEU A 66 4.64 1.65 3.17
CA LEU A 66 5.90 1.01 2.80
C LEU A 66 7.04 1.39 3.75
N TRP A 67 7.11 2.65 4.17
CA TRP A 67 8.09 3.11 5.15
C TRP A 67 7.91 2.39 6.49
N PHE A 68 6.67 2.24 6.97
CA PHE A 68 6.37 1.44 8.16
C PHE A 68 6.75 -0.04 7.97
N THR A 69 6.44 -0.63 6.81
CA THR A 69 6.86 -2.01 6.48
C THR A 69 8.39 -2.15 6.52
N ALA A 70 9.14 -1.17 6.03
CA ALA A 70 10.61 -1.19 5.98
C ALA A 70 11.26 -0.99 7.36
N GLN A 71 10.69 -0.15 8.22
CA GLN A 71 11.27 0.12 9.53
C GLN A 71 10.99 -0.96 10.59
N LYS A 72 10.21 -2.00 10.26
CA LYS A 72 9.83 -3.09 11.18
C LYS A 72 9.17 -2.61 12.48
N PHE A 73 8.69 -1.36 12.55
CA PHE A 73 8.06 -0.82 13.74
C PHE A 73 6.78 -1.60 14.09
N TYR A 74 6.58 -1.86 15.38
CA TYR A 74 5.47 -2.66 15.92
C TYR A 74 4.06 -2.08 15.71
N TRP A 75 3.94 -0.93 15.03
CA TRP A 75 2.68 -0.21 14.81
C TRP A 75 1.92 -0.72 13.58
N ARG A 76 1.80 -2.04 13.44
CA ARG A 76 1.05 -2.68 12.33
C ARG A 76 -0.41 -2.23 12.23
N ARG A 77 -1.02 -1.84 13.36
CA ARG A 77 -2.37 -1.23 13.37
C ARG A 77 -2.41 0.12 12.64
N VAL A 78 -1.34 0.91 12.75
CA VAL A 78 -1.24 2.21 12.06
C VAL A 78 -0.94 2.00 10.58
N GLU A 79 -0.04 1.08 10.24
CA GLU A 79 0.17 0.63 8.85
C GLU A 79 -1.14 0.19 8.19
N LEU A 80 -1.90 -0.70 8.86
CA LEU A 80 -3.21 -1.16 8.39
C LEU A 80 -4.21 -0.01 8.19
N THR A 81 -4.16 1.02 9.03
CA THR A 81 -5.03 2.19 8.90
C THR A 81 -4.71 2.96 7.61
N PHE A 82 -3.43 3.19 7.32
CA PHE A 82 -3.03 3.80 6.06
C PHE A 82 -3.42 2.94 4.86
N ASP A 83 -3.30 1.62 4.99
CA ASP A 83 -3.68 0.68 3.93
C ASP A 83 -5.19 0.72 3.63
N VAL A 84 -6.03 0.78 4.67
CA VAL A 84 -7.48 0.92 4.52
C VAL A 84 -7.86 2.26 3.90
N ILE A 85 -7.22 3.36 4.31
CA ILE A 85 -7.50 4.69 3.72
C ILE A 85 -7.10 4.71 2.24
N GLY A 86 -5.97 4.09 1.87
CA GLY A 86 -5.54 3.97 0.48
C GLY A 86 -6.54 3.19 -0.39
N LEU A 87 -7.09 2.09 0.14
CA LEU A 87 -8.17 1.35 -0.51
C LEU A 87 -9.43 2.21 -0.73
N LEU A 88 -9.81 3.03 0.26
CA LEU A 88 -10.95 3.96 0.14
C LEU A 88 -10.69 5.05 -0.92
N CYS A 89 -9.47 5.59 -1.00
CA CYS A 89 -9.09 6.53 -2.05
C CYS A 89 -9.24 5.89 -3.44
N ASN A 90 -8.80 4.64 -3.62
CA ASN A 90 -8.97 3.93 -4.89
C ASN A 90 -10.46 3.72 -5.23
N LEU A 91 -11.31 3.39 -4.25
CA LEU A 91 -12.77 3.30 -4.47
C LEU A 91 -13.38 4.62 -4.96
N VAL A 92 -12.95 5.75 -4.41
CA VAL A 92 -13.38 7.08 -4.88
C VAL A 92 -12.96 7.30 -6.34
N ALA A 93 -11.74 6.90 -6.69
CA ALA A 93 -11.22 7.00 -8.05
C ALA A 93 -12.04 6.15 -9.04
N ILE A 94 -12.33 4.89 -8.69
CA ILE A 94 -13.18 3.99 -9.49
C ILE A 94 -14.55 4.61 -9.73
N PHE A 95 -15.18 5.12 -8.68
CA PHE A 95 -16.49 5.77 -8.79
C PHE A 95 -16.44 7.01 -9.69
N ALA A 96 -15.38 7.81 -9.55
CA ALA A 96 -15.16 8.98 -10.40
C ALA A 96 -14.94 8.59 -11.87
N VAL A 97 -14.22 7.51 -12.16
CA VAL A 97 -14.05 6.98 -13.53
C VAL A 97 -15.40 6.57 -14.13
N PHE A 98 -16.23 5.83 -13.39
CA PHE A 98 -17.56 5.43 -13.88
C PHE A 98 -18.53 6.60 -14.10
N ARG A 99 -18.35 7.70 -13.37
CA ARG A 99 -19.21 8.89 -13.49
C ARG A 99 -18.82 9.83 -14.63
N ASN A 100 -17.63 9.68 -15.21
CA ASN A 100 -17.17 10.54 -16.29
C ASN A 100 -17.25 9.82 -17.64
N ASP A 101 -17.75 10.52 -18.66
CA ASP A 101 -17.78 10.05 -20.04
C ASP A 101 -16.42 10.32 -20.72
N PHE A 102 -15.40 9.51 -20.41
CA PHE A 102 -14.13 9.56 -21.15
C PHE A 102 -14.24 8.79 -22.47
N THR A 103 -13.43 9.18 -23.47
CA THR A 103 -13.26 8.41 -24.70
C THR A 103 -12.87 6.97 -24.37
N HIS A 104 -13.56 6.00 -25.00
CA HIS A 104 -13.54 4.58 -24.63
C HIS A 104 -12.12 4.03 -24.33
N GLY A 105 -11.12 4.29 -25.17
CA GLY A 105 -9.77 3.75 -24.98
C GLY A 105 -9.06 4.21 -23.69
N ILE A 106 -9.25 5.46 -23.27
CA ILE A 106 -8.59 5.99 -22.07
C ILE A 106 -9.35 5.55 -20.81
N LEU A 107 -10.70 5.50 -20.89
CA LEU A 107 -11.54 4.99 -19.81
C LEU A 107 -11.17 3.55 -19.45
N TYR A 108 -10.96 2.68 -20.45
CA TYR A 108 -10.61 1.28 -20.21
C TYR A 108 -9.26 1.11 -19.50
N ASN A 109 -8.23 1.84 -19.90
CA ASN A 109 -6.90 1.71 -19.28
C ASN A 109 -6.89 2.24 -17.84
N VAL A 110 -7.47 3.43 -17.62
CA VAL A 110 -7.56 4.00 -16.27
C VAL A 110 -8.41 3.10 -15.37
N LEU A 111 -9.59 2.67 -15.83
CA LEU A 111 -10.44 1.77 -15.05
C LEU A 111 -9.76 0.43 -14.75
N PHE A 112 -9.07 -0.16 -15.73
CA PHE A 112 -8.35 -1.42 -15.56
C PHE A 112 -7.28 -1.31 -14.46
N ASN A 113 -6.47 -0.23 -14.48
CA ASN A 113 -5.45 0.01 -13.47
C ASN A 113 -6.06 0.16 -12.07
N HIS A 114 -7.16 0.88 -11.94
CA HIS A 114 -7.84 1.04 -10.65
C HIS A 114 -8.45 -0.27 -10.14
N LEU A 115 -9.05 -1.09 -11.02
CA LEU A 115 -9.58 -2.41 -10.66
C LEU A 115 -8.48 -3.37 -10.22
N LEU A 116 -7.35 -3.40 -10.93
CA LEU A 116 -6.20 -4.21 -10.55
C LEU A 116 -5.55 -3.71 -9.25
N SER A 117 -5.48 -2.38 -9.08
CA SER A 117 -5.04 -1.74 -7.84
C SER A 117 -5.97 -2.09 -6.68
N PHE A 118 -7.28 -2.20 -6.93
CA PHE A 118 -8.28 -2.52 -5.91
C PHE A 118 -8.13 -3.95 -5.41
N ILE A 119 -7.95 -4.91 -6.33
CA ILE A 119 -7.66 -6.32 -6.00
C ILE A 119 -6.37 -6.41 -5.18
N THR A 120 -5.34 -5.67 -5.60
CA THR A 120 -4.04 -5.63 -4.90
C THR A 120 -4.16 -5.01 -3.50
N TRP A 121 -4.96 -3.95 -3.36
CA TRP A 121 -5.25 -3.31 -2.08
C TRP A 121 -6.02 -4.23 -1.12
N ILE A 122 -7.01 -4.97 -1.61
CA ILE A 122 -7.72 -5.99 -0.80
C ILE A 122 -6.71 -7.00 -0.25
N PHE A 123 -5.80 -7.49 -1.10
CA PHE A 123 -4.75 -8.40 -0.66
C PHE A 123 -3.84 -7.78 0.41
N ILE A 124 -3.39 -6.53 0.20
CA ILE A 124 -2.56 -5.79 1.18
C ILE A 124 -3.26 -5.69 2.53
N VAL A 125 -4.51 -5.20 2.54
CA VAL A 125 -5.30 -5.01 3.78
C VAL A 125 -5.55 -6.35 4.46
N TRP A 126 -5.95 -7.38 3.71
CA TRP A 126 -6.18 -8.71 4.25
C TRP A 126 -4.91 -9.31 4.87
N TRP A 127 -3.79 -9.25 4.16
CA TRP A 127 -2.51 -9.78 4.64
C TRP A 127 -2.03 -9.04 5.89
N ALA A 128 -2.08 -7.71 5.86
CA ALA A 128 -1.73 -6.87 7.00
C ALA A 128 -2.63 -7.14 8.21
N ALA A 129 -3.95 -7.34 8.02
CA ALA A 129 -4.89 -7.68 9.08
C ALA A 129 -4.57 -9.03 9.74
N LEU A 130 -4.37 -10.09 8.94
CA LEU A 130 -3.99 -11.42 9.44
C LEU A 130 -2.72 -11.36 10.30
N LYS A 131 -1.71 -10.65 9.82
CA LYS A 131 -0.43 -10.49 10.52
C LYS A 131 -0.51 -9.52 11.69
N THR A 132 -1.49 -8.63 11.76
CA THR A 132 -1.71 -7.73 12.91
C THR A 132 -2.36 -8.47 14.08
N TRP A 133 -3.36 -9.32 13.81
CA TRP A 133 -4.05 -10.10 14.85
C TRP A 133 -3.12 -11.08 15.57
N ASN A 134 -2.23 -11.75 14.84
CA ASN A 134 -1.32 -12.74 15.42
C ASN A 134 -0.16 -12.11 16.20
N THR A 135 0.20 -10.85 15.90
CA THR A 135 1.41 -10.21 16.44
C THR A 135 1.12 -9.29 17.63
N VAL A 136 -0.03 -8.61 17.66
CA VAL A 136 -0.35 -7.67 18.76
C VAL A 136 -0.67 -8.37 20.09
N SER A 137 -1.23 -9.59 20.10
CA SER A 137 -1.45 -10.31 21.38
C SER A 137 -0.15 -10.84 21.97
N ASN A 138 0.79 -11.29 21.15
CA ASN A 138 1.97 -11.98 21.64
C ASN A 138 3.07 -10.99 22.08
N LEU A 139 3.30 -9.91 21.32
CA LEU A 139 4.36 -8.94 21.63
C LEU A 139 4.00 -7.91 22.70
N PHE A 140 2.73 -7.51 22.79
CA PHE A 140 2.31 -6.52 23.80
C PHE A 140 2.19 -7.13 25.22
N ILE A 141 2.03 -8.45 25.30
CA ILE A 141 1.96 -9.17 26.59
C ILE A 141 3.34 -9.64 27.05
N SER A 142 4.26 -10.00 26.13
CA SER A 142 5.60 -10.47 26.51
C SER A 142 6.59 -9.35 26.86
N GLU A 143 6.49 -8.17 26.23
CA GLU A 143 7.55 -7.15 26.30
C GLU A 143 7.12 -5.82 26.94
N TRP A 144 5.91 -5.71 27.49
CA TRP A 144 5.52 -4.48 28.19
C TRP A 144 6.23 -4.38 29.56
N GLY A 145 7.45 -3.86 29.55
CA GLY A 145 8.22 -3.51 30.75
C GLY A 145 9.67 -4.00 30.80
N ASN A 146 10.11 -4.87 29.88
CA ASN A 146 11.51 -5.33 29.83
C ASN A 146 12.19 -4.75 28.60
N GLY A 147 13.27 -3.99 28.79
CA GLY A 147 14.16 -3.61 27.70
C GLY A 147 14.87 -4.87 27.20
N THR A 148 14.60 -5.28 25.98
CA THR A 148 15.04 -6.58 25.46
C THR A 148 16.39 -6.51 24.76
N GLU A 149 17.27 -7.47 25.08
CA GLU A 149 18.61 -7.65 24.50
C GLU A 149 18.54 -8.41 23.16
N GLU A 150 19.57 -8.23 22.32
CA GLU A 150 19.69 -8.70 20.92
C GLU A 150 19.29 -10.17 20.64
N HIS A 151 19.28 -11.04 21.64
CA HIS A 151 19.00 -12.46 21.50
C HIS A 151 17.51 -12.79 21.29
N GLU A 152 16.59 -11.93 21.74
CA GLU A 152 15.14 -12.10 21.55
C GLU A 152 14.67 -11.64 20.16
N ILE A 153 15.42 -10.70 19.55
CA ILE A 153 15.19 -10.30 18.14
C ILE A 153 15.49 -11.46 17.19
N GLU A 154 16.46 -12.32 17.51
CA GLU A 154 16.76 -13.52 16.71
C GLU A 154 15.69 -14.61 16.87
N ALA A 155 15.15 -14.81 18.08
CA ALA A 155 13.99 -15.71 18.28
C ALA A 155 12.74 -15.21 17.54
N LEU A 156 12.53 -13.89 17.51
CA LEU A 156 11.48 -13.24 16.73
C LEU A 156 11.68 -13.37 15.21
N GLN A 157 12.81 -13.87 14.69
CA GLN A 157 12.98 -14.13 13.26
C GLN A 157 12.58 -15.54 12.83
N GLU A 158 12.53 -16.50 13.76
CA GLU A 158 12.19 -17.89 13.44
C GLU A 158 10.67 -18.12 13.29
N ASP A 159 9.85 -17.23 13.87
CA ASP A 159 8.39 -17.29 13.84
C ASP A 159 7.71 -16.51 12.67
N PHE A 160 8.49 -15.85 11.80
CA PHE A 160 8.00 -15.12 10.61
C PHE A 160 8.38 -15.78 9.29
#